data_AF-A0AAV9EVS9-F1
#
_entry.id   AF-A0AAV9EVS9-F1
#
_cell.length_a   1.000
_cell.length_b   1.000
_cell.length_c   1.000
_cell.angle_alpha   90.00
_cell.angle_beta   90.00
_cell.angle_gamma   90.00
#
_symmetry.space_group_name_H-M   'P 1'
#
loop_
_entity.id
_entity.type
_entity.pdbx_description
1 polymer ?
#
loop_
_entity_poly.entity_id
_entity_poly.type
_entity_poly.pdbx_seq_one_letter_code
_entity_poly.pdbx_strand_id
1 'polypeptide(L)'
;MVVKELKEAMEDHSGLHVVMFPWLAFGHMILFLELSKALAKKGHHTTYVSTPRNLKRLPPLPPNLTQTITFVALPFPSIDGLPDQAEATSDLPLESVEYLKKAYDELKTPFTTLISARCSDWIIHDFASYWLPDVASDLGVPCAYFSIFPPPPAPLAVWEPFLSSRCAPQEELTSPPELADFPTKVSNLPFEAKQLLDFRFAVNASGVSDALQIRTSVRRCRALLVRGCHEFKSNWLALLAKLYETRIIPLTNAMDAWMPSGFEERINGRGFIQKGWILQMKILAHEAIGGFLTEKGIGVEVPRDALDGSVTSDDVAKTLRLVMVEEGGAGVRSRVGELKSVW
;
A
#
# COMPACT_ATOMS: atom_id res chain seq x y z
N MET A 1 -10.07 19.26 18.11
CA MET A 1 -8.77 19.95 18.24
C MET A 1 -7.72 19.33 17.33
N VAL A 2 -7.33 18.06 17.53
CA VAL A 2 -6.29 17.39 16.73
C VAL A 2 -6.68 17.03 15.27
N VAL A 3 -7.96 16.74 15.02
CA VAL A 3 -8.48 16.51 13.65
C VAL A 3 -8.29 17.72 12.75
N LYS A 4 -8.54 18.86 13.38
CA LYS A 4 -8.35 20.18 12.84
C LYS A 4 -6.83 20.37 12.69
N GLU A 5 -5.98 20.14 13.69
CA GLU A 5 -4.51 20.21 13.55
C GLU A 5 -3.84 19.34 12.46
N LEU A 6 -4.36 18.21 11.97
CA LEU A 6 -3.70 17.47 10.87
C LEU A 6 -4.26 17.79 9.49
N LYS A 7 -5.57 18.05 9.40
CA LYS A 7 -6.14 18.62 8.17
C LYS A 7 -5.66 20.05 8.00
N GLU A 8 -5.72 20.85 9.06
CA GLU A 8 -5.06 22.14 9.19
C GLU A 8 -3.57 21.99 9.04
N ALA A 9 -2.81 21.14 9.70
CA ALA A 9 -1.37 21.09 9.36
C ALA A 9 -1.06 20.56 7.95
N MET A 10 -2.03 20.02 7.20
CA MET A 10 -1.96 19.75 5.76
C MET A 10 -2.59 20.85 4.87
N GLU A 11 -3.20 21.88 5.49
CA GLU A 11 -3.91 23.05 4.92
C GLU A 11 -3.35 24.40 5.45
N ASP A 12 -2.46 24.38 6.44
CA ASP A 12 -1.90 25.48 7.24
C ASP A 12 -0.48 25.74 6.77
N HIS A 13 -0.13 27.02 6.69
CA HIS A 13 1.11 27.51 6.11
C HIS A 13 2.30 27.43 7.09
N SER A 14 2.13 26.86 8.28
CA SER A 14 3.26 26.44 9.13
C SER A 14 3.81 25.10 8.65
N GLY A 15 4.94 25.10 7.94
CA GLY A 15 5.49 23.90 7.31
C GLY A 15 5.88 22.80 8.31
N LEU A 16 5.11 21.72 8.37
CA LEU A 16 5.48 20.47 9.06
C LEU A 16 6.76 19.85 8.49
N HIS A 17 7.47 19.09 9.33
CA HIS A 17 8.54 18.19 8.93
C HIS A 17 8.10 16.71 9.06
N VAL A 18 8.01 16.03 7.91
CA VAL A 18 7.56 14.62 7.82
C VAL A 18 8.69 13.71 7.36
N VAL A 19 8.97 12.65 8.13
CA VAL A 19 9.93 11.60 7.73
C VAL A 19 9.20 10.49 6.99
N MET A 20 9.77 10.03 5.88
CA MET A 20 9.23 8.96 5.03
C MET A 20 10.16 7.75 5.08
N PHE A 21 9.63 6.58 5.45
CA PHE A 21 10.41 5.34 5.55
C PHE A 21 9.70 4.15 4.86
N PRO A 22 9.82 4.05 3.52
CA PRO A 22 9.20 3.00 2.72
C PRO A 22 9.95 1.67 2.76
N TRP A 23 9.22 0.58 2.50
CA TRP A 23 9.83 -0.72 2.19
C TRP A 23 10.71 -0.66 0.92
N LEU A 24 11.78 -1.47 0.87
CA LEU A 24 12.79 -1.49 -0.19
C LEU A 24 12.33 -2.21 -1.48
N ALA A 25 11.16 -1.80 -1.97
CA ALA A 25 10.60 -2.20 -3.24
C ALA A 25 10.18 -0.94 -4.00
N PHE A 26 10.50 -0.85 -5.30
CA PHE A 26 10.25 0.36 -6.10
C PHE A 26 8.78 0.80 -6.09
N GLY A 27 7.85 -0.16 -6.02
CA GLY A 27 6.44 0.15 -5.83
C GLY A 27 6.13 0.97 -4.59
N HIS A 28 6.76 0.63 -3.46
CA HIS A 28 6.57 1.34 -2.20
C HIS A 28 7.34 2.66 -2.23
N MET A 29 8.62 2.60 -2.60
CA MET A 29 9.49 3.76 -2.63
C MET A 29 8.96 4.89 -3.53
N ILE A 30 8.52 4.58 -4.75
CA ILE A 30 7.97 5.58 -5.67
C ILE A 30 6.70 6.20 -5.09
N LEU A 31 5.79 5.41 -4.51
CA LEU A 31 4.55 5.94 -3.95
C LEU A 31 4.80 6.87 -2.76
N PHE A 32 5.74 6.53 -1.87
CA PHE A 32 6.17 7.42 -0.80
C PHE A 32 6.85 8.69 -1.32
N LEU A 33 7.60 8.59 -2.42
CA LEU A 33 8.26 9.75 -3.03
C LEU A 33 7.23 10.70 -3.63
N GLU A 34 6.18 10.17 -4.27
CA GLU A 34 5.07 10.99 -4.76
C GLU A 34 4.30 11.66 -3.62
N LEU A 35 4.04 10.95 -2.52
CA LEU A 35 3.45 11.56 -1.32
C LEU A 35 4.36 12.66 -0.75
N SER A 36 5.68 12.45 -0.77
CA SER A 36 6.66 13.45 -0.34
C SER A 36 6.58 14.72 -1.19
N LYS A 37 6.51 14.56 -2.52
CA LYS A 37 6.32 15.67 -3.46
C LYS A 37 4.99 16.39 -3.23
N ALA A 38 3.93 15.68 -2.93
CA ALA A 38 2.61 16.27 -2.67
C ALA A 38 2.62 17.14 -1.40
N LEU A 39 3.24 16.66 -0.33
CA LEU A 39 3.41 17.42 0.91
C LEU A 39 4.34 18.63 0.70
N ALA A 40 5.44 18.45 -0.03
CA ALA A 40 6.37 19.52 -0.35
C ALA A 40 5.72 20.66 -1.16
N LYS A 41 4.88 20.33 -2.14
CA LYS A 41 4.09 21.32 -2.90
C LYS A 41 3.12 22.12 -2.04
N LYS A 42 2.73 21.61 -0.87
CA LYS A 42 1.89 22.29 0.11
C LYS A 42 2.68 23.09 1.16
N GLY A 43 4.02 23.11 1.06
CA GLY A 43 4.89 23.88 1.96
C GLY A 43 5.45 23.09 3.13
N HIS A 44 5.30 21.76 3.17
CA HIS A 44 5.89 20.92 4.20
C HIS A 44 7.30 20.44 3.83
N HIS A 45 8.18 20.27 4.80
CA HIS A 45 9.47 19.62 4.59
C HIS A 45 9.31 18.11 4.70
N THR A 46 9.99 17.36 3.84
CA THR A 46 10.02 15.89 3.93
C THR A 46 11.44 15.36 3.94
N THR A 47 11.76 14.53 4.93
CA THR A 47 12.99 13.73 4.92
C THR A 47 12.67 12.34 4.39
N TYR A 48 13.16 12.01 3.20
CA TYR A 48 12.96 10.71 2.57
C TYR A 48 14.13 9.80 2.89
N VAL A 49 13.87 8.75 3.66
CA VAL A 49 14.87 7.84 4.20
C VAL A 49 14.87 6.54 3.40
N SER A 50 16.03 6.14 2.89
CA SER A 50 16.21 4.85 2.22
C SER A 50 17.69 4.46 2.25
N THR A 51 18.10 3.51 1.41
CA THR A 51 19.47 2.99 1.34
C THR A 51 20.27 3.68 0.21
N PRO A 52 21.62 3.64 0.24
CA PRO A 52 22.43 4.46 -0.65
C PRO A 52 22.23 4.15 -2.14
N ARG A 53 22.06 2.88 -2.53
CA ARG A 53 21.83 2.53 -3.95
C ARG A 53 20.41 2.82 -4.36
N ASN A 54 19.43 2.63 -3.48
CA ASN A 54 18.04 2.93 -3.80
C ASN A 54 17.82 4.41 -4.06
N LEU A 55 18.38 5.30 -3.23
CA LEU A 55 18.29 6.75 -3.47
C LEU A 55 18.89 7.18 -4.81
N LYS A 56 19.96 6.53 -5.27
CA LYS A 56 20.55 6.78 -6.59
C LYS A 56 19.68 6.29 -7.76
N ARG A 57 18.80 5.32 -7.51
CA ARG A 57 17.88 4.72 -8.50
C ARG A 57 16.52 5.40 -8.52
N LEU A 58 16.21 6.27 -7.55
CA LEU A 58 14.97 7.02 -7.54
C LEU A 58 14.95 8.12 -8.61
N PRO A 59 13.76 8.48 -9.13
CA PRO A 59 13.62 9.63 -10.02
C PRO A 59 14.19 10.90 -9.37
N PRO A 60 14.91 11.75 -10.13
CA PRO A 60 15.43 12.99 -9.60
C PRO A 60 14.28 13.92 -9.14
N LEU A 61 14.58 14.74 -8.15
CA LEU A 61 13.64 15.75 -7.66
C LEU A 61 13.52 16.90 -8.66
N PRO A 62 12.29 17.42 -8.90
CA PRO A 62 12.13 18.70 -9.58
C PRO A 62 12.92 19.80 -8.86
N PRO A 63 13.58 20.73 -9.59
CA PRO A 63 14.42 21.76 -8.98
C PRO A 63 13.70 22.55 -7.87
N ASN A 64 12.41 22.83 -8.05
CA ASN A 64 11.57 23.57 -7.11
C ASN A 64 11.23 22.80 -5.82
N LEU A 65 11.56 21.51 -5.72
CA LEU A 65 11.31 20.68 -4.54
C LEU A 65 12.60 20.27 -3.79
N THR A 66 13.78 20.60 -4.34
CA THR A 66 15.07 20.20 -3.75
C THR A 66 15.36 20.85 -2.39
N GLN A 67 14.74 22.00 -2.09
CA GLN A 67 14.87 22.68 -0.80
C GLN A 67 13.90 22.15 0.27
N THR A 68 12.83 21.48 -0.16
CA THR A 68 11.76 20.98 0.71
C THR A 68 11.81 19.46 0.91
N ILE A 69 12.53 18.74 0.05
CA ILE A 69 12.68 17.28 0.14
C ILE A 69 14.16 16.95 0.31
N THR A 70 14.50 16.35 1.46
CA THR A 70 15.86 15.90 1.77
C THR A 70 15.94 14.39 1.67
N PHE A 71 16.85 13.86 0.85
CA PHE A 71 17.14 12.43 0.81
C PHE A 71 18.21 12.09 1.86
N VAL A 72 17.94 11.08 2.69
CA VAL A 72 18.86 10.60 3.72
C VAL A 72 19.12 9.11 3.53
N ALA A 73 20.39 8.76 3.33
CA ALA A 73 20.82 7.38 3.20
C ALA A 73 21.15 6.78 4.57
N LEU A 74 20.54 5.66 4.92
CA LEU A 74 21.00 4.83 6.05
C LEU A 74 22.05 3.83 5.54
N PRO A 75 23.14 3.57 6.30
CA PRO A 75 24.08 2.52 5.95
C PRO A 75 23.37 1.17 5.86
N PHE A 76 23.42 0.53 4.70
CA PHE A 76 22.80 -0.78 4.50
C PHE A 76 23.72 -1.89 5.04
N PRO A 77 23.22 -2.77 5.91
CA PRO A 77 24.04 -3.79 6.56
C PRO A 77 24.37 -4.94 5.59
N SER A 78 25.50 -5.59 5.83
CA SER A 78 25.80 -6.89 5.22
C SER A 78 25.12 -7.99 6.01
N ILE A 79 24.38 -8.86 5.32
CA ILE A 79 23.62 -9.97 5.91
C ILE A 79 23.99 -11.25 5.17
N ASP A 80 24.28 -12.32 5.92
CA ASP A 80 24.50 -13.64 5.34
C ASP A 80 23.26 -14.13 4.57
N GLY A 81 23.47 -14.67 3.36
CA GLY A 81 22.40 -15.02 2.42
C GLY A 81 21.91 -13.88 1.53
N LEU A 82 22.37 -12.64 1.73
CA LEU A 82 22.05 -11.50 0.86
C LEU A 82 23.25 -11.16 -0.04
N PRO A 83 23.10 -11.16 -1.38
CA PRO A 83 24.17 -10.76 -2.29
C PRO A 83 24.66 -9.34 -2.03
N ASP A 84 25.95 -9.12 -2.27
CA ASP A 84 26.54 -7.79 -2.19
C ASP A 84 25.76 -6.79 -3.06
N GLN A 85 25.50 -5.61 -2.50
CA GLN A 85 24.81 -4.51 -3.18
C GLN A 85 23.32 -4.75 -3.52
N ALA A 86 22.73 -5.87 -3.07
CA ALA A 86 21.30 -6.13 -3.22
C ALA A 86 20.50 -5.39 -2.14
N GLU A 87 20.12 -4.16 -2.45
CA GLU A 87 19.40 -3.27 -1.53
C GLU A 87 17.90 -3.18 -1.83
N ALA A 88 17.40 -3.84 -2.89
CA ALA A 88 15.98 -3.85 -3.24
C ALA A 88 15.48 -5.23 -3.63
N THR A 89 14.16 -5.43 -3.52
CA THR A 89 13.48 -6.65 -3.98
C THR A 89 13.73 -6.97 -5.46
N SER A 90 13.96 -5.97 -6.31
CA SER A 90 14.30 -6.16 -7.73
C SER A 90 15.66 -6.82 -7.96
N ASP A 91 16.51 -6.84 -6.95
CA ASP A 91 17.88 -7.34 -7.03
C ASP A 91 17.95 -8.84 -6.62
N LEU A 92 16.80 -9.43 -6.27
CA LEU A 92 16.71 -10.72 -5.59
C LEU A 92 15.65 -11.65 -6.21
N PRO A 93 15.89 -12.97 -6.21
CA PRO A 93 14.83 -13.98 -6.27
C PRO A 93 13.86 -13.85 -5.08
N LEU A 94 12.63 -14.35 -5.25
CA LEU A 94 11.56 -14.20 -4.24
C LEU A 94 11.94 -14.83 -2.89
N GLU A 95 12.56 -16.00 -2.93
CA GLU A 95 13.04 -16.76 -1.79
C GLU A 95 14.11 -16.01 -0.99
N SER A 96 14.87 -15.11 -1.63
CA SER A 96 15.93 -14.34 -0.94
C SER A 96 15.42 -13.04 -0.31
N VAL A 97 14.15 -12.67 -0.52
CA VAL A 97 13.56 -11.43 0.03
C VAL A 97 13.49 -11.44 1.56
N GLU A 98 13.48 -12.62 2.19
CA GLU A 98 13.52 -12.70 3.66
C GLU A 98 14.82 -12.16 4.25
N TYR A 99 15.97 -12.35 3.58
CA TYR A 99 17.25 -11.78 4.01
C TYR A 99 17.27 -10.25 3.86
N LEU A 100 16.56 -9.71 2.87
CA LEU A 100 16.36 -8.27 2.72
C LEU A 100 15.53 -7.69 3.87
N LYS A 101 14.52 -8.42 4.38
CA LYS A 101 13.75 -8.00 5.57
C LYS A 101 14.63 -8.00 6.81
N LYS A 102 15.45 -9.03 6.99
CA LYS A 102 16.44 -9.08 8.07
C LYS A 102 17.41 -7.90 8.01
N ALA A 103 17.90 -7.55 6.82
CA ALA A 103 18.73 -6.36 6.62
C ALA A 103 17.98 -5.06 6.97
N TYR A 104 16.69 -4.99 6.66
CA TYR A 104 15.84 -3.85 6.98
C TYR A 104 15.59 -3.69 8.48
N ASP A 105 15.54 -4.77 9.25
CA ASP A 105 15.40 -4.74 10.71
C ASP A 105 16.64 -4.16 11.39
N GLU A 106 17.83 -4.47 10.87
CA GLU A 106 19.09 -3.87 11.32
C GLU A 106 19.18 -2.36 11.03
N LEU A 107 18.29 -1.80 10.19
CA LEU A 107 18.17 -0.34 10.02
C LEU A 107 17.51 0.35 11.23
N LYS A 108 16.98 -0.40 12.20
CA LYS A 108 16.38 0.16 13.42
C LYS A 108 17.31 1.12 14.16
N THR A 109 18.55 0.71 14.39
CA THR A 109 19.53 1.52 15.13
C THR A 109 19.91 2.82 14.41
N PRO A 110 20.34 2.79 13.13
CA PRO A 110 20.65 4.03 12.41
C PRO A 110 19.40 4.90 12.19
N PHE A 111 18.22 4.31 12.00
CA PHE A 111 16.97 5.07 11.93
C PHE A 111 16.64 5.78 13.26
N THR A 112 16.72 5.07 14.38
CA THR A 112 16.51 5.65 15.72
C THR A 112 17.46 6.81 15.96
N THR A 113 18.73 6.65 15.58
CA THR A 113 19.74 7.71 15.70
C THR A 113 19.38 8.94 14.86
N LEU A 114 18.91 8.73 13.63
CA LEU A 114 18.47 9.81 12.74
C LEU A 114 17.29 10.59 13.32
N ILE A 115 16.27 9.90 13.86
CA ILE A 115 15.09 10.56 14.43
C ILE A 115 15.45 11.29 15.72
N SER A 116 16.25 10.69 16.61
CA SER A 116 16.69 11.35 17.85
C SER A 116 17.47 12.65 17.60
N ALA A 117 18.19 12.73 16.48
CA ALA A 117 18.98 13.90 16.10
C ALA A 117 18.15 15.00 15.40
N ARG A 118 16.87 14.75 15.07
CA ARG A 118 16.05 15.65 14.25
C ARG A 118 14.66 15.85 14.84
N CYS A 119 14.27 17.09 15.05
CA CYS A 119 12.87 17.42 15.32
C CYS A 119 12.03 17.06 14.08
N SER A 120 11.15 16.07 14.20
CA SER A 120 10.22 15.64 13.16
C SER A 120 8.83 15.66 13.74
N ASP A 121 7.86 16.20 13.00
CA ASP A 121 6.48 16.29 13.47
C ASP A 121 5.74 14.97 13.25
N TRP A 122 6.07 14.25 12.17
CA TRP A 122 5.44 12.98 11.80
C TRP A 122 6.44 12.01 11.17
N ILE A 123 6.19 10.72 11.38
CA ILE A 123 6.82 9.65 10.61
C ILE A 123 5.74 8.89 9.82
N ILE A 124 5.95 8.74 8.52
CA ILE A 124 5.12 7.91 7.65
C ILE A 124 5.94 6.69 7.25
N HIS A 125 5.43 5.50 7.53
CA HIS A 125 6.19 4.26 7.34
C HIS A 125 5.35 3.13 6.73
N ASP A 126 6.04 2.04 6.40
CA ASP A 126 5.52 0.86 5.70
C ASP A 126 5.55 -0.41 6.57
N PHE A 127 4.97 -1.51 6.07
CA PHE A 127 4.75 -2.76 6.82
C PHE A 127 6.02 -3.45 7.31
N ALA A 128 7.13 -3.29 6.60
CA ALA A 128 8.38 -3.96 6.93
C ALA A 128 9.04 -3.36 8.18
N SER A 129 8.73 -2.10 8.51
CA SER A 129 9.27 -1.40 9.69
C SER A 129 8.38 -1.61 10.91
N TYR A 130 8.08 -2.85 11.26
CA TYR A 130 7.16 -3.18 12.35
C TYR A 130 7.65 -2.74 13.74
N TRP A 131 8.97 -2.57 13.90
CA TRP A 131 9.60 -2.03 15.10
C TRP A 131 9.50 -0.50 15.20
N LEU A 132 9.14 0.21 14.13
CA LEU A 132 9.18 1.67 14.08
C LEU A 132 8.14 2.34 14.97
N PRO A 133 6.88 1.87 15.08
CA PRO A 133 5.91 2.52 15.97
C PRO A 133 6.35 2.55 17.44
N ASP A 134 7.08 1.52 17.89
CA ASP A 134 7.68 1.50 19.24
C ASP A 134 8.75 2.59 19.37
N VAL A 135 9.69 2.64 18.41
CA VAL A 135 10.74 3.69 18.36
C VAL A 135 10.14 5.09 18.32
N ALA A 136 9.12 5.31 17.49
CA ALA A 136 8.45 6.59 17.36
C ALA A 136 7.78 7.00 18.69
N SER A 137 7.13 6.04 19.37
CA SER A 137 6.52 6.24 20.68
C SER A 137 7.56 6.61 21.75
N ASP A 138 8.70 5.92 21.78
CA ASP A 138 9.77 6.17 22.76
C ASP A 138 10.39 7.56 22.57
N LEU A 139 10.41 8.06 21.33
CA LEU A 139 10.90 9.40 20.97
C LEU A 139 9.81 10.47 21.00
N GLY A 140 8.57 10.12 21.34
CA GLY A 140 7.44 11.06 21.40
C GLY A 140 6.99 11.61 20.04
N VAL A 141 7.34 10.95 18.93
CA VAL A 141 6.98 11.36 17.56
C VAL A 141 5.79 10.52 17.09
N PRO A 142 4.67 11.14 16.65
CA PRO A 142 3.55 10.38 16.12
C PRO A 142 3.91 9.75 14.77
N CYS A 143 3.40 8.54 14.53
CA CYS A 143 3.57 7.84 13.25
C CYS A 143 2.24 7.50 12.58
N ALA A 144 2.27 7.39 11.26
CA ALA A 144 1.19 6.94 10.42
C ALA A 144 1.67 5.82 9.47
N TYR A 145 0.85 4.79 9.31
CA TYR A 145 1.09 3.71 8.37
C TYR A 145 0.56 4.11 7.00
N PHE A 146 1.39 4.06 5.95
CA PHE A 146 0.92 4.28 4.59
C PHE A 146 0.69 2.97 3.84
N SER A 147 -0.58 2.62 3.67
CA SER A 147 -0.98 1.49 2.85
C SER A 147 -0.85 1.82 1.37
N ILE A 148 0.06 1.12 0.70
CA ILE A 148 0.23 1.22 -0.75
C ILE A 148 -0.77 0.38 -1.53
N PHE A 149 -1.57 -0.45 -0.86
CA PHE A 149 -2.57 -1.30 -1.50
C PHE A 149 -3.58 -0.44 -2.27
N PRO A 150 -3.95 -0.85 -3.50
CA PRO A 150 -4.84 -0.05 -4.33
C PRO A 150 -6.24 0.06 -3.70
N PRO A 151 -7.02 1.10 -4.05
CA PRO A 151 -8.46 1.13 -3.82
C PRO A 151 -9.16 -0.14 -4.32
N PRO A 152 -10.04 -0.76 -3.51
CA PRO A 152 -10.35 -0.43 -2.12
C PRO A 152 -9.30 -1.02 -1.18
N PRO A 153 -9.18 -0.51 0.05
CA PRO A 153 -8.45 -1.22 1.10
C PRO A 153 -9.21 -2.46 1.62
N ALA A 154 -10.10 -3.07 0.83
CA ALA A 154 -10.85 -4.28 1.19
C ALA A 154 -9.94 -5.45 1.59
N PRO A 155 -8.75 -5.66 0.97
CA PRO A 155 -7.81 -6.67 1.47
C PRO A 155 -7.41 -6.44 2.93
N LEU A 156 -7.19 -5.19 3.37
CA LEU A 156 -6.90 -4.92 4.79
C LEU A 156 -8.08 -5.27 5.69
N ALA A 157 -9.32 -5.05 5.23
CA ALA A 157 -10.51 -5.38 6.01
C ALA A 157 -10.76 -6.90 6.07
N VAL A 158 -10.58 -7.59 4.94
CA VAL A 158 -10.73 -9.04 4.80
C VAL A 158 -9.60 -9.80 5.48
N TRP A 159 -8.41 -9.22 5.57
CA TRP A 159 -7.27 -9.80 6.26
C TRP A 159 -7.17 -9.38 7.74
N GLU A 160 -8.03 -8.49 8.26
CA GLU A 160 -7.94 -8.14 9.68
C GLU A 160 -8.16 -9.34 10.61
N PRO A 161 -9.18 -10.21 10.43
CA PRO A 161 -9.36 -11.38 11.31
C PRO A 161 -8.14 -12.29 11.35
N PHE A 162 -7.42 -12.33 10.22
CA PHE A 162 -6.16 -13.02 10.06
C PHE A 162 -4.99 -12.33 10.78
N LEU A 163 -4.92 -11.01 10.72
CA LEU A 163 -3.96 -10.20 11.47
C LEU A 163 -4.27 -10.22 12.98
N SER A 164 -5.52 -10.42 13.39
CA SER A 164 -5.94 -10.45 14.79
C SER A 164 -5.22 -11.55 15.60
N SER A 165 -5.32 -11.53 16.94
CA SER A 165 -4.73 -12.58 17.80
C SER A 165 -5.50 -13.91 17.75
N ARG A 166 -6.66 -13.97 17.09
CA ARG A 166 -7.48 -15.19 16.99
C ARG A 166 -7.13 -15.97 15.73
N CYS A 167 -6.91 -17.27 15.86
CA CYS A 167 -6.87 -18.17 14.71
C CYS A 167 -8.28 -18.21 14.13
N ALA A 168 -8.51 -17.51 13.03
CA ALA A 168 -9.79 -17.55 12.33
C ALA A 168 -9.88 -18.91 11.60
N PRO A 169 -10.97 -19.68 11.78
CA PRO A 169 -11.20 -20.88 10.98
C PRO A 169 -11.31 -20.50 9.50
N GLN A 170 -11.01 -21.44 8.60
CA GLN A 170 -10.99 -21.18 7.17
C GLN A 170 -12.33 -20.63 6.66
N GLU A 171 -13.44 -21.08 7.25
CA GLU A 171 -14.79 -20.63 6.94
C GLU A 171 -15.01 -19.13 7.20
N GLU A 172 -14.35 -18.56 8.21
CA GLU A 172 -14.39 -17.12 8.51
C GLU A 172 -13.59 -16.33 7.47
N LEU A 173 -12.47 -16.87 7.00
CA LEU A 173 -11.65 -16.24 5.96
C LEU A 173 -12.33 -16.26 4.59
N THR A 174 -13.21 -17.22 4.33
CA THR A 174 -13.97 -17.32 3.07
C THR A 174 -15.36 -16.68 3.15
N SER A 175 -15.61 -15.88 4.19
CA SER A 175 -16.87 -15.15 4.39
C SER A 175 -16.59 -13.65 4.40
N PRO A 176 -17.57 -12.79 4.04
CA PRO A 176 -17.40 -11.35 4.17
C PRO A 176 -17.13 -10.94 5.63
N PRO A 177 -16.41 -9.82 5.88
CA PRO A 177 -16.07 -9.40 7.24
C PRO A 177 -17.31 -9.21 8.12
N GLU A 178 -17.33 -9.85 9.30
CA GLU A 178 -18.50 -9.81 10.22
C GLU A 178 -18.91 -8.39 10.61
N LEU A 179 -17.93 -7.48 10.78
CA LEU A 179 -18.18 -6.08 11.15
C LEU A 179 -18.67 -5.20 9.98
N ALA A 180 -18.80 -5.74 8.76
CA ALA A 180 -19.36 -5.03 7.63
C ALA A 180 -20.89 -4.85 7.82
N ASP A 181 -21.31 -3.62 8.10
CA ASP A 181 -22.72 -3.24 8.28
C ASP A 181 -23.39 -2.82 6.96
N PHE A 182 -22.87 -3.30 5.83
CA PHE A 182 -23.35 -2.99 4.48
C PHE A 182 -23.34 -4.25 3.61
N PRO A 183 -24.21 -4.34 2.58
CA PRO A 183 -24.21 -5.49 1.68
C PRO A 183 -22.85 -5.61 0.95
N THR A 184 -22.11 -6.69 1.24
CA THR A 184 -20.86 -7.04 0.56
C THR A 184 -20.78 -8.55 0.42
N LYS A 185 -20.19 -9.00 -0.69
CA LYS A 185 -19.83 -10.41 -0.93
C LYS A 185 -18.31 -10.60 -1.01
N VAL A 186 -17.54 -9.54 -0.75
CA VAL A 186 -16.09 -9.55 -0.87
C VAL A 186 -15.49 -10.36 0.28
N SER A 187 -14.84 -11.46 -0.05
CA SER A 187 -14.16 -12.40 0.86
C SER A 187 -12.91 -12.97 0.19
N ASN A 188 -12.19 -13.89 0.85
CA ASN A 188 -11.12 -14.66 0.21
C ASN A 188 -11.69 -15.94 -0.44
N LEU A 189 -11.06 -16.43 -1.52
CA LEU A 189 -11.30 -17.79 -2.00
C LEU A 189 -10.67 -18.82 -1.05
N PRO A 190 -11.11 -20.10 -1.04
CA PRO A 190 -10.52 -21.13 -0.18
C PRO A 190 -9.00 -21.29 -0.33
N PHE A 191 -8.47 -21.24 -1.54
CA PHE A 191 -7.02 -21.30 -1.77
C PHE A 191 -6.29 -20.05 -1.27
N GLU A 192 -6.92 -18.88 -1.32
CA GLU A 192 -6.38 -17.62 -0.80
C GLU A 192 -6.38 -17.64 0.73
N ALA A 193 -7.47 -18.11 1.35
CA ALA A 193 -7.55 -18.32 2.79
C ALA A 193 -6.43 -19.25 3.27
N LYS A 194 -6.14 -20.33 2.53
CA LYS A 194 -5.02 -21.22 2.81
C LYS A 194 -3.66 -20.51 2.67
N GLN A 195 -3.43 -19.77 1.58
CA GLN A 195 -2.20 -19.00 1.38
C GLN A 195 -2.00 -17.94 2.46
N LEU A 196 -3.07 -17.29 2.90
CA LEU A 196 -3.05 -16.37 4.02
C LEU A 196 -2.62 -17.12 5.27
N LEU A 197 -3.29 -18.22 5.65
CA LEU A 197 -2.91 -19.02 6.83
C LEU A 197 -1.42 -19.41 6.80
N ASP A 198 -0.89 -19.85 5.66
CA ASP A 198 0.54 -20.12 5.49
C ASP A 198 1.38 -18.86 5.74
N PHE A 199 1.00 -17.72 5.17
CA PHE A 199 1.61 -16.40 5.41
C PHE A 199 1.53 -15.95 6.88
N ARG A 200 0.57 -16.46 7.68
CA ARG A 200 0.43 -16.12 9.11
C ARG A 200 1.52 -16.72 9.95
N PHE A 201 1.77 -17.99 9.68
CA PHE A 201 2.53 -18.88 10.53
C PHE A 201 3.94 -19.08 10.01
N ALA A 202 4.18 -18.80 8.73
CA ALA A 202 5.51 -18.76 8.15
C ALA A 202 6.34 -17.65 8.81
N VAL A 203 7.25 -18.07 9.69
CA VAL A 203 8.29 -17.24 10.25
C VAL A 203 9.35 -17.03 9.18
N ASN A 204 9.61 -15.77 8.83
CA ASN A 204 10.67 -15.42 7.88
C ASN A 204 12.05 -15.36 8.58
N ALA A 205 13.13 -15.13 7.83
CA ALA A 205 14.48 -14.98 8.38
C ALA A 205 14.66 -13.92 9.49
N SER A 206 13.73 -12.97 9.67
CA SER A 206 13.70 -12.02 10.79
C SER A 206 13.12 -12.62 12.09
N GLY A 207 12.66 -13.86 12.09
CA GLY A 207 12.09 -14.52 13.28
C GLY A 207 10.66 -14.11 13.61
N VAL A 208 9.98 -13.37 12.71
CA VAL A 208 8.58 -12.96 12.82
C VAL A 208 7.83 -13.28 11.53
N SER A 209 6.52 -13.47 11.57
CA SER A 209 5.72 -13.63 10.35
C SER A 209 5.35 -12.27 9.74
N ASP A 210 5.19 -12.22 8.42
CA ASP A 210 4.82 -11.00 7.72
C ASP A 210 3.45 -10.46 8.17
N ALA A 211 2.52 -11.36 8.51
CA ALA A 211 1.23 -11.02 9.11
C ALA A 211 1.41 -10.26 10.44
N LEU A 212 2.32 -10.74 11.30
CA LEU A 212 2.63 -10.08 12.54
C LEU A 212 3.29 -8.71 12.30
N GLN A 213 4.16 -8.60 11.30
CA GLN A 213 4.81 -7.33 10.93
C GLN A 213 3.79 -6.28 10.48
N ILE A 214 2.87 -6.64 9.56
CA ILE A 214 1.81 -5.73 9.09
C ILE A 214 0.95 -5.25 10.26
N ARG A 215 0.48 -6.17 11.10
CA ARG A 215 -0.33 -5.83 12.26
C ARG A 215 0.37 -4.87 13.21
N THR A 216 1.60 -5.20 13.58
CA THR A 216 2.37 -4.43 14.56
C THR A 216 2.68 -3.04 14.02
N SER A 217 2.92 -2.93 12.70
CA SER A 217 3.08 -1.65 12.01
C SER A 217 1.83 -0.76 12.10
N VAL A 218 0.63 -1.33 12.11
CA VAL A 218 -0.61 -0.56 12.13
C VAL A 218 -1.09 -0.21 13.55
N ARG A 219 -1.04 -1.16 14.50
CA ARG A 219 -1.72 -1.02 15.80
C ARG A 219 -1.26 0.14 16.68
N ARG A 220 -0.03 0.62 16.49
CA ARG A 220 0.52 1.76 17.25
C ARG A 220 0.58 3.05 16.43
N CYS A 221 0.11 3.03 15.19
CA CYS A 221 -0.01 4.23 14.37
C CYS A 221 -1.22 5.07 14.79
N ARG A 222 -1.02 6.39 14.79
CA ARG A 222 -2.08 7.37 15.06
C ARG A 222 -3.03 7.56 13.88
N ALA A 223 -2.60 7.13 12.69
CA ALA A 223 -3.42 7.11 11.49
C ALA A 223 -2.98 6.01 10.50
N LEU A 224 -3.92 5.54 9.71
CA LEU A 224 -3.72 4.70 8.52
C LEU A 224 -4.00 5.56 7.28
N LEU A 225 -2.97 5.85 6.49
CA LEU A 225 -3.11 6.52 5.21
C LEU A 225 -3.44 5.46 4.15
N VAL A 226 -4.51 5.66 3.40
CA VAL A 226 -4.93 4.73 2.34
C VAL A 226 -5.14 5.49 1.06
N ARG A 227 -4.72 4.93 -0.08
CA ARG A 227 -5.06 5.54 -1.37
C ARG A 227 -6.55 5.40 -1.64
N GLY A 228 -7.22 6.46 -2.08
CA GLY A 228 -8.64 6.36 -2.47
C GLY A 228 -9.49 7.60 -2.36
N CYS A 229 -10.36 7.82 -3.36
CA CYS A 229 -11.42 8.83 -3.39
C CYS A 229 -12.60 8.52 -2.45
N HIS A 230 -13.16 9.56 -1.83
CA HIS A 230 -14.29 9.46 -0.89
C HIS A 230 -15.55 8.91 -1.60
N GLU A 231 -15.67 9.21 -2.88
CA GLU A 231 -16.71 8.83 -3.83
C GLU A 231 -16.85 7.31 -3.99
N PHE A 232 -15.82 6.52 -3.65
CA PHE A 232 -15.88 5.06 -3.71
C PHE A 232 -16.04 4.37 -2.35
N LYS A 233 -16.07 5.11 -1.23
CA LYS A 233 -15.36 4.61 -0.04
C LYS A 233 -15.94 4.83 1.35
N SER A 234 -17.15 5.36 1.55
CA SER A 234 -17.63 5.58 2.94
C SER A 234 -17.64 4.29 3.78
N ASN A 235 -18.21 3.20 3.25
CA ASN A 235 -18.48 2.00 4.05
C ASN A 235 -17.22 1.17 4.34
N TRP A 236 -16.34 0.99 3.34
CA TRP A 236 -15.08 0.27 3.52
C TRP A 236 -14.08 1.05 4.39
N LEU A 237 -14.04 2.39 4.29
CA LEU A 237 -13.20 3.20 5.18
C LEU A 237 -13.75 3.19 6.61
N ALA A 238 -15.08 3.23 6.78
CA ALA A 238 -15.71 3.09 8.08
C ALA A 238 -15.43 1.71 8.71
N LEU A 239 -15.51 0.64 7.91
CA LEU A 239 -15.14 -0.71 8.35
C LEU A 239 -13.69 -0.78 8.81
N LEU A 240 -12.75 -0.21 8.05
CA LEU A 240 -11.34 -0.18 8.47
C LEU A 240 -11.10 0.63 9.73
N ALA A 241 -11.81 1.75 9.90
CA ALA A 241 -11.73 2.53 11.13
C ALA A 241 -12.19 1.73 12.34
N LYS A 242 -13.25 0.91 12.18
CA LYS A 242 -13.73 -0.01 13.22
C LYS A 242 -12.70 -1.13 13.49
N LEU A 243 -12.21 -1.79 12.44
CA LEU A 243 -11.33 -2.95 12.52
C LEU A 243 -9.97 -2.64 13.14
N TYR A 244 -9.35 -1.53 12.74
CA TYR A 244 -8.02 -1.17 13.22
C TYR A 244 -8.03 -0.22 14.42
N GLU A 245 -9.22 0.21 14.87
CA GLU A 245 -9.43 1.18 15.94
C GLU A 245 -8.56 2.45 15.77
N THR A 246 -8.24 2.78 14.52
CA THR A 246 -7.35 3.88 14.15
C THR A 246 -8.01 4.75 13.10
N ARG A 247 -7.46 5.95 12.95
CA ARG A 247 -7.99 6.93 12.04
C ARG A 247 -7.59 6.63 10.60
N ILE A 248 -8.58 6.45 9.73
CA ILE A 248 -8.31 6.25 8.29
C ILE A 248 -8.29 7.61 7.58
N ILE A 249 -7.19 7.93 6.91
CA ILE A 249 -7.03 9.14 6.11
C ILE A 249 -6.95 8.74 4.64
N PRO A 250 -8.01 8.96 3.85
CA PRO A 250 -7.96 8.75 2.42
C PRO A 250 -7.07 9.82 1.77
N LEU A 251 -6.05 9.39 1.04
CA LEU A 251 -5.25 10.25 0.19
C LEU A 251 -5.94 10.33 -1.18
N THR A 252 -6.76 11.37 -1.36
CA THR A 252 -7.38 11.75 -2.64
C THR A 252 -6.47 12.72 -3.39
N ASN A 253 -6.25 12.50 -4.69
CA ASN A 253 -5.59 13.45 -5.61
C ASN A 253 -4.14 13.85 -5.29
N ALA A 254 -3.47 13.21 -4.32
CA ALA A 254 -2.10 13.55 -3.96
C ALA A 254 -1.03 13.04 -4.97
N MET A 255 -1.41 12.32 -6.03
CA MET A 255 -0.48 11.53 -6.85
C MET A 255 -0.60 11.74 -8.36
N ASP A 256 -1.25 12.82 -8.81
CA ASP A 256 -1.59 13.01 -10.23
C ASP A 256 -0.43 13.45 -11.14
N ALA A 257 0.81 13.54 -10.62
CA ALA A 257 1.89 14.33 -11.24
C ALA A 257 3.06 13.53 -11.89
N TRP A 258 2.95 12.23 -12.18
CA TRP A 258 4.09 11.39 -12.61
C TRP A 258 4.17 11.06 -14.12
N MET A 259 3.28 11.57 -14.95
CA MET A 259 3.19 11.12 -16.34
C MET A 259 4.07 11.92 -17.30
N PRO A 260 4.82 11.27 -18.22
CA PRO A 260 5.54 11.97 -19.27
C PRO A 260 4.58 12.86 -20.05
N SER A 261 4.98 14.11 -20.29
CA SER A 261 4.19 15.07 -21.05
C SER A 261 3.70 14.48 -22.39
N GLY A 262 2.40 14.58 -22.62
CA GLY A 262 1.71 14.07 -23.80
C GLY A 262 1.48 12.56 -23.88
N PHE A 263 1.73 11.79 -22.81
CA PHE A 263 1.50 10.33 -22.82
C PHE A 263 0.01 9.97 -22.86
N GLU A 264 -0.87 10.65 -22.12
CA GLU A 264 -2.34 10.42 -22.17
C GLU A 264 -2.90 10.70 -23.56
N GLU A 265 -2.42 11.76 -24.22
CA GLU A 265 -2.84 12.14 -25.57
C GLU A 265 -2.45 11.07 -26.60
N ARG A 266 -1.28 10.45 -26.45
CA ARG A 266 -0.81 9.38 -27.35
C ARG A 266 -1.69 8.12 -27.29
N ILE A 267 -2.25 7.81 -26.12
CA ILE A 267 -3.02 6.58 -25.90
C ILE A 267 -4.55 6.80 -25.89
N ASN A 268 -5.00 8.05 -26.07
CA ASN A 268 -6.41 8.40 -26.06
C ASN A 268 -7.21 7.54 -27.05
N GLY A 269 -8.32 6.95 -26.58
CA GLY A 269 -9.17 6.05 -27.35
C GLY A 269 -8.59 4.64 -27.64
N ARG A 270 -7.36 4.33 -27.23
CA ARG A 270 -6.69 3.04 -27.48
C ARG A 270 -6.27 2.27 -26.22
N GLY A 271 -6.40 2.89 -25.04
CA GLY A 271 -6.12 2.27 -23.75
C GLY A 271 -6.50 3.18 -22.58
N PHE A 272 -6.38 2.66 -21.36
CA PHE A 272 -6.53 3.41 -20.10
C PHE A 272 -5.27 3.23 -19.26
N ILE A 273 -4.89 4.25 -18.48
CA ILE A 273 -3.75 4.21 -17.55
C ILE A 273 -4.28 4.08 -16.13
N GLN A 274 -4.05 2.91 -15.52
CA GLN A 274 -4.14 2.72 -14.08
C GLN A 274 -2.95 3.42 -13.42
N LYS A 275 -3.16 4.56 -12.77
CA LYS A 275 -2.11 5.34 -12.10
C LYS A 275 -1.68 4.65 -10.78
N GLY A 276 -0.63 3.81 -10.85
CA GLY A 276 0.04 3.19 -9.69
C GLY A 276 1.00 2.04 -10.08
N TRP A 277 2.00 1.73 -9.24
CA TRP A 277 2.76 0.47 -9.34
C TRP A 277 1.98 -0.67 -8.69
N ILE A 278 2.09 -1.87 -9.27
CA ILE A 278 1.31 -3.05 -8.90
C ILE A 278 2.29 -4.22 -8.74
N LEU A 279 2.23 -4.94 -7.62
CA LEU A 279 2.77 -6.30 -7.52
C LEU A 279 1.83 -7.22 -8.33
N GLN A 280 1.93 -7.12 -9.66
CA GLN A 280 0.74 -7.12 -10.53
C GLN A 280 -0.06 -8.40 -10.54
N MET A 281 0.57 -9.56 -10.44
CA MET A 281 -0.17 -10.80 -10.67
C MET A 281 -0.80 -11.35 -9.40
N LYS A 282 -0.06 -11.51 -8.29
CA LYS A 282 -0.59 -12.17 -7.09
C LYS A 282 -1.52 -11.29 -6.26
N ILE A 283 -1.23 -9.99 -6.14
CA ILE A 283 -2.06 -9.06 -5.37
C ILE A 283 -3.33 -8.66 -6.14
N LEU A 284 -3.26 -8.36 -7.45
CA LEU A 284 -4.48 -8.14 -8.24
C LEU A 284 -5.28 -9.41 -8.49
N ALA A 285 -4.63 -10.58 -8.49
CA ALA A 285 -5.35 -11.83 -8.58
C ALA A 285 -6.20 -12.12 -7.34
N HIS A 286 -5.98 -11.39 -6.25
CA HIS A 286 -6.72 -11.61 -5.03
C HIS A 286 -8.20 -11.25 -5.23
N GLU A 287 -9.10 -12.17 -4.90
CA GLU A 287 -10.55 -12.01 -5.03
C GLU A 287 -11.06 -10.77 -4.27
N ALA A 288 -10.50 -10.41 -3.12
CA ALA A 288 -10.89 -9.18 -2.41
C ALA A 288 -10.75 -7.91 -3.27
N ILE A 289 -9.79 -7.87 -4.21
CA ILE A 289 -9.62 -6.79 -5.18
C ILE A 289 -10.56 -6.99 -6.37
N GLY A 290 -10.57 -8.20 -6.98
CA GLY A 290 -11.42 -8.52 -8.14
C GLY A 290 -12.92 -8.42 -7.85
N GLY A 291 -13.35 -9.04 -6.76
CA GLY A 291 -14.70 -8.99 -6.21
C GLY A 291 -15.17 -7.58 -5.90
N PHE A 292 -14.33 -6.70 -5.35
CA PHE A 292 -14.72 -5.30 -5.18
C PHE A 292 -14.92 -4.58 -6.53
N LEU A 293 -13.99 -4.73 -7.47
CA LEU A 293 -14.10 -4.08 -8.78
C LEU A 293 -15.37 -4.56 -9.50
N THR A 294 -15.71 -5.83 -9.35
CA THR A 294 -16.94 -6.44 -9.84
C THR A 294 -18.18 -5.89 -9.11
N GLU A 295 -18.16 -5.77 -7.79
CA GLU A 295 -19.25 -5.18 -6.99
C GLU A 295 -19.52 -3.73 -7.39
N LYS A 296 -18.46 -2.96 -7.72
CA LYS A 296 -18.60 -1.58 -8.22
C LYS A 296 -18.97 -1.49 -9.70
N GLY A 297 -19.07 -2.62 -10.38
CA GLY A 297 -19.42 -2.70 -11.79
C GLY A 297 -18.36 -2.11 -12.71
N ILE A 298 -17.08 -2.12 -12.31
CA ILE A 298 -15.97 -1.53 -13.07
C ILE A 298 -14.91 -2.56 -13.48
N GLY A 299 -15.18 -3.83 -13.18
CA GLY A 299 -14.40 -4.97 -13.61
C GLY A 299 -15.28 -6.22 -13.65
N VAL A 300 -14.74 -7.26 -14.26
CA VAL A 300 -15.29 -8.62 -14.17
C VAL A 300 -14.11 -9.51 -13.84
N GLU A 301 -14.26 -10.33 -12.80
CA GLU A 301 -13.24 -11.31 -12.46
C GLU A 301 -13.29 -12.50 -13.44
N VAL A 302 -12.12 -12.95 -13.88
CA VAL A 302 -12.00 -14.20 -14.63
C VAL A 302 -12.29 -15.35 -13.67
N PRO A 303 -13.21 -16.28 -13.99
CA PRO A 303 -13.44 -17.46 -13.17
C PRO A 303 -12.14 -18.22 -12.89
N ARG A 304 -11.98 -18.65 -11.64
CA ARG A 304 -10.83 -19.42 -11.16
C ARG A 304 -11.31 -20.71 -10.52
N ASP A 305 -10.46 -21.72 -10.54
CA ASP A 305 -10.67 -22.91 -9.71
C ASP A 305 -10.56 -22.53 -8.22
N ALA A 306 -11.52 -22.99 -7.42
CA ALA A 306 -11.61 -22.60 -6.01
C ALA A 306 -10.53 -23.26 -5.12
N LEU A 307 -9.89 -24.34 -5.58
CA LEU A 307 -8.92 -25.12 -4.82
C LEU A 307 -7.48 -24.68 -5.11
N ASP A 308 -7.15 -24.31 -6.35
CA ASP A 308 -5.78 -23.96 -6.73
C ASP A 308 -5.62 -22.58 -7.38
N GLY A 309 -6.72 -21.87 -7.65
CA GLY A 309 -6.71 -20.54 -8.25
C GLY A 309 -6.33 -20.49 -9.72
N SER A 310 -6.24 -21.64 -10.39
CA SER A 310 -5.95 -21.74 -11.80
C SER A 310 -7.05 -21.13 -12.68
N VAL A 311 -6.67 -20.67 -13.86
CA VAL A 311 -7.59 -20.10 -14.87
C VAL A 311 -7.43 -20.86 -16.18
N THR A 312 -8.51 -21.00 -16.93
CA THR A 312 -8.45 -21.59 -18.28
C THR A 312 -8.31 -20.50 -19.35
N SER A 313 -7.71 -20.85 -20.48
CA SER A 313 -7.66 -19.94 -21.64
C SER A 313 -9.05 -19.53 -22.12
N ASP A 314 -10.03 -20.43 -21.99
CA ASP A 314 -11.40 -20.20 -22.43
C ASP A 314 -12.11 -19.19 -21.52
N ASP A 315 -11.93 -19.29 -20.20
CA ASP A 315 -12.48 -18.35 -19.23
C ASP A 315 -11.86 -16.95 -19.39
N VAL A 316 -10.55 -16.88 -19.62
CA VAL A 316 -9.86 -15.61 -19.92
C VAL A 316 -10.43 -15.01 -21.21
N ALA A 317 -10.51 -15.80 -22.28
CA ALA A 317 -11.01 -15.31 -23.56
C ALA A 317 -12.48 -14.87 -23.50
N LYS A 318 -13.33 -15.61 -22.78
CA LYS A 318 -14.74 -15.26 -22.55
C LYS A 318 -14.87 -13.97 -21.74
N THR A 319 -14.12 -13.83 -20.65
CA THR A 319 -14.15 -12.63 -19.81
C THR A 319 -13.66 -11.40 -20.59
N LEU A 320 -12.59 -11.55 -21.38
CA LEU A 320 -12.10 -10.49 -22.26
C LEU A 320 -13.15 -10.07 -23.30
N ARG A 321 -13.81 -11.03 -23.97
CA ARG A 321 -14.87 -10.71 -24.92
C ARG A 321 -16.03 -9.98 -24.25
N LEU A 322 -16.45 -10.44 -23.07
CA LEU A 322 -17.51 -9.82 -22.29
C LEU A 322 -17.21 -8.33 -22.04
N VAL A 323 -16.06 -8.03 -21.43
CA VAL A 323 -15.72 -6.66 -21.03
C VAL A 323 -15.37 -5.76 -22.21
N MET A 324 -14.80 -6.31 -23.28
CA MET A 324 -14.32 -5.50 -24.41
C MET A 324 -15.37 -5.24 -25.48
N VAL A 325 -16.17 -6.25 -25.86
CA VAL A 325 -16.98 -6.19 -27.09
C VAL A 325 -18.43 -6.61 -26.92
N GLU A 326 -18.76 -7.50 -26.00
CA GLU A 326 -20.14 -7.99 -25.88
C GLU A 326 -21.05 -6.97 -25.18
N GLU A 327 -22.34 -7.01 -25.53
CA GLU A 327 -23.40 -6.18 -24.92
C GLU A 327 -23.48 -6.39 -23.41
N GLY A 328 -23.26 -7.62 -22.93
CA GLY A 328 -23.27 -7.94 -21.51
C GLY A 328 -22.24 -7.16 -20.67
N GLY A 329 -21.14 -6.69 -21.28
CA GLY A 329 -20.15 -5.84 -20.62
C GLY A 329 -20.34 -4.34 -20.82
N ALA A 330 -21.38 -3.90 -21.53
CA ALA A 330 -21.60 -2.47 -21.81
C ALA A 330 -21.74 -1.64 -20.52
N GLY A 331 -22.41 -2.18 -19.50
CA GLY A 331 -22.54 -1.54 -18.19
C GLY A 331 -21.18 -1.29 -17.52
N VAL A 332 -20.27 -2.26 -17.60
CA VAL A 332 -18.90 -2.13 -17.07
C VAL A 332 -18.14 -1.02 -17.79
N ARG A 333 -18.19 -1.02 -19.13
CA ARG A 333 -17.54 0.03 -19.94
C ARG A 333 -18.10 1.43 -19.66
N SER A 334 -19.43 1.55 -19.54
CA SER A 334 -20.10 2.82 -19.21
C SER A 334 -19.65 3.32 -17.85
N ARG A 335 -19.66 2.45 -16.83
CA ARG A 335 -19.28 2.81 -15.47
C ARG A 335 -17.82 3.23 -15.36
N VAL A 336 -16.91 2.51 -16.02
CA VAL A 336 -15.49 2.92 -16.13
C VAL A 336 -15.38 4.29 -16.83
N GLY A 337 -16.21 4.54 -17.85
CA GLY A 337 -16.29 5.84 -18.53
C GLY A 337 -16.72 6.99 -17.62
N GLU A 338 -17.77 6.80 -16.83
CA GLU A 338 -18.26 7.77 -15.83
C GLU A 338 -17.19 8.13 -14.79
N LEU A 339 -16.36 7.16 -14.44
CA LEU A 339 -15.31 7.34 -13.44
C LEU A 339 -14.11 8.13 -13.96
N LYS A 340 -13.93 8.23 -15.28
CA LYS A 340 -12.86 9.04 -15.87
C LYS A 340 -12.96 10.52 -15.51
N SER A 341 -14.15 11.04 -15.21
CA SER A 341 -14.32 12.45 -14.81
C SER A 341 -14.09 12.69 -13.31
N VAL A 342 -13.87 11.63 -12.53
CA VAL A 342 -13.67 11.67 -11.07
C VAL A 342 -12.23 11.30 -10.69
N TRP A 343 -11.45 10.80 -11.65
CA TRP A 343 -10.08 10.28 -11.46
C TRP A 343 -9.00 11.23 -11.95
#